data_AF-A0A9J6DSL4-F1
#
_entry.id   AF-A0A9J6DSL4-F1
#
_cell.length_a   1.000
_cell.length_b   1.000
_cell.length_c   1.000
_cell.angle_alpha   90.00
_cell.angle_beta   90.00
_cell.angle_gamma   90.00
#
_symmetry.space_group_name_H-M   'P 1'
#
loop_
_entity.id
_entity.type
_entity.pdbx_description
1 polymer ?
#
loop_
_entity_poly.entity_id
_entity_poly.type
_entity_poly.pdbx_seq_one_letter_code
_entity_poly.pdbx_strand_id
1 'polypeptide(L)'
;MRLHSRIYGSRCIFYIVYLALFSVAVLLPSCGNRYVDMAVCAWTALIALESARRTYVLHKRYHDVPLFLRCVEVLLIAAFVAVYVVARVLGPTPFFSPYSVKVVLCAALLGFYYRQIVIYLPISPTLGPLLYKVRLMVAEDFVNFMRMALLVIISGGIVAHALLYPDYPFNLELLRRTFHRAWFSLFLTPIADLEGQ
;
A
#
# COMPACT_ATOMS: atom_id res chain seq x y z
N MET A 1 -16.40 -28.39 4.97
CA MET A 1 -15.98 -27.37 3.98
C MET A 1 -16.99 -26.22 3.77
N ARG A 2 -18.30 -26.46 3.56
CA ARG A 2 -19.29 -25.36 3.32
C ARG A 2 -19.46 -24.35 4.46
N LEU A 3 -19.42 -24.79 5.72
CA LEU A 3 -19.53 -23.89 6.89
C LEU A 3 -18.33 -22.94 7.02
N HIS A 4 -17.12 -23.44 6.78
CA HIS A 4 -15.90 -22.62 6.80
C HIS A 4 -16.01 -21.53 5.73
N SER A 5 -16.35 -21.89 4.48
CA SER A 5 -16.55 -20.94 3.38
C SER A 5 -17.60 -19.85 3.67
N ARG A 6 -18.71 -20.17 4.33
CA ARG A 6 -19.74 -19.18 4.71
C ARG A 6 -19.22 -18.16 5.72
N ILE A 7 -18.47 -18.61 6.72
CA ILE A 7 -17.93 -17.75 7.79
C ILE A 7 -16.89 -16.78 7.21
N TYR A 8 -16.05 -17.20 6.25
CA TYR A 8 -15.14 -16.28 5.56
C TYR A 8 -15.89 -15.25 4.71
N GLY A 9 -16.95 -15.67 4.00
CA GLY A 9 -17.77 -14.76 3.19
C GLY A 9 -18.35 -13.60 4.01
N SER A 10 -18.91 -13.89 5.18
CA SER A 10 -19.42 -12.85 6.09
C SER A 10 -18.31 -11.90 6.54
N ARG A 11 -17.12 -12.42 6.90
CA ARG A 11 -15.96 -11.60 7.28
C ARG A 11 -15.50 -10.70 6.13
N CYS A 12 -15.50 -11.18 4.88
CA CYS A 12 -15.20 -10.35 3.71
C CYS A 12 -16.10 -9.11 3.69
N ILE A 13 -17.41 -9.34 3.81
CA ILE A 13 -18.43 -8.31 3.65
C ILE A 13 -18.27 -7.25 4.75
N PHE A 14 -18.13 -7.65 6.01
CA PHE A 14 -17.89 -6.71 7.11
C PHE A 14 -16.61 -5.88 6.91
N TYR A 15 -15.57 -6.48 6.35
CA TYR A 15 -14.31 -5.79 6.10
C TYR A 15 -14.39 -4.83 4.90
N ILE A 16 -15.14 -5.18 3.85
CA ILE A 16 -15.40 -4.29 2.70
C ILE A 16 -16.24 -3.09 3.15
N VAL A 17 -17.27 -3.30 3.98
CA VAL A 17 -18.06 -2.21 4.57
C VAL A 17 -17.18 -1.31 5.43
N TYR A 18 -16.29 -1.89 6.25
CA TYR A 18 -15.31 -1.13 7.01
C TYR A 18 -14.39 -0.29 6.10
N LEU A 19 -13.86 -0.86 5.00
CA LEU A 19 -13.00 -0.14 4.06
C LEU A 19 -13.74 1.01 3.35
N ALA A 20 -15.00 0.81 3.00
CA ALA A 20 -15.85 1.86 2.44
C ALA A 20 -16.11 2.98 3.46
N LEU A 21 -16.36 2.63 4.73
CA LEU A 21 -16.54 3.62 5.80
C LEU A 21 -15.24 4.38 6.06
N PHE A 22 -14.10 3.69 6.04
CA PHE A 22 -12.79 4.30 6.23
C PHE A 22 -12.40 5.21 5.05
N SER A 23 -12.68 4.83 3.81
CA SER A 23 -12.44 5.70 2.65
C SER A 23 -13.27 6.98 2.72
N VAL A 24 -14.55 6.88 3.11
CA VAL A 24 -15.41 8.03 3.39
C VAL A 24 -14.76 8.92 4.47
N ALA A 25 -14.31 8.35 5.59
CA ALA A 25 -13.65 9.12 6.67
C ALA A 25 -12.38 9.86 6.22
N VAL A 26 -11.64 9.31 5.24
CA VAL A 26 -10.45 9.95 4.64
C VAL A 26 -10.81 11.06 3.67
N LEU A 27 -11.88 10.88 2.89
CA LEU A 27 -12.40 11.86 1.93
C LEU A 27 -13.00 13.09 2.65
N LEU A 28 -13.59 12.91 3.83
CA LEU A 28 -14.14 14.04 4.59
C LEU A 28 -13.03 15.04 4.99
N PRO A 29 -13.36 16.34 5.05
CA PRO A 29 -12.44 17.35 5.57
C PRO A 29 -12.08 17.04 7.03
N SER A 30 -10.91 17.50 7.49
CA SER A 30 -10.42 17.19 8.85
C SER A 30 -11.35 17.68 9.99
N CYS A 31 -12.36 18.48 9.66
CA CYS A 31 -13.33 19.08 10.57
C CYS A 31 -14.74 18.42 10.59
N GLY A 32 -14.94 17.17 10.14
CA GLY A 32 -16.22 16.46 10.36
C GLY A 32 -16.14 15.00 9.94
N ASN A 33 -16.78 14.01 10.57
CA ASN A 33 -17.86 13.95 11.57
C ASN A 33 -17.36 13.05 12.73
N ARG A 34 -17.39 13.52 13.99
CA ARG A 34 -16.85 12.79 15.15
C ARG A 34 -17.48 11.40 15.32
N TYR A 35 -18.73 11.21 14.91
CA TYR A 35 -19.39 9.90 14.94
C TYR A 35 -18.76 8.91 13.95
N VAL A 36 -18.39 9.37 12.76
CA VAL A 36 -17.73 8.54 11.73
C VAL A 36 -16.32 8.19 12.18
N ASP A 37 -15.57 9.15 12.72
CA ASP A 37 -14.22 8.90 13.24
C ASP A 37 -14.24 7.92 14.42
N MET A 38 -15.21 8.07 15.35
CA MET A 38 -15.40 7.11 16.45
C MET A 38 -15.81 5.72 15.94
N ALA A 39 -16.65 5.64 14.91
CA ALA A 39 -17.04 4.38 14.30
C ALA A 39 -15.83 3.67 13.66
N VAL A 40 -15.01 4.38 12.87
CA VAL A 40 -13.76 3.84 12.30
C VAL A 40 -12.81 3.40 13.42
N CYS A 41 -12.66 4.21 14.46
CA CYS A 41 -11.79 3.89 15.59
C CYS A 41 -12.25 2.63 16.35
N ALA A 42 -13.55 2.51 16.65
CA ALA A 42 -14.09 1.33 17.30
C ALA A 42 -13.94 0.08 16.42
N TRP A 43 -14.20 0.21 15.12
CA TRP A 43 -14.09 -0.90 14.18
C TRP A 43 -12.64 -1.35 13.96
N THR A 44 -11.70 -0.42 13.86
CA THR A 44 -10.26 -0.73 13.80
C THR A 44 -9.77 -1.41 15.07
N ALA A 45 -10.21 -0.95 16.24
CA ALA A 45 -9.89 -1.59 17.52
C ALA A 45 -10.44 -3.02 17.59
N LEU A 46 -11.66 -3.26 17.10
CA LEU A 46 -12.23 -4.62 16.99
C LEU A 46 -11.40 -5.52 16.07
N ILE A 47 -10.94 -5.00 14.92
CA ILE A 47 -10.05 -5.72 14.00
C ILE A 47 -8.71 -6.05 14.67
N ALA A 48 -8.15 -5.12 15.45
CA ALA A 48 -6.92 -5.32 16.20
C ALA A 48 -7.08 -6.38 17.30
N LEU A 49 -8.21 -6.35 18.02
CA LEU A 49 -8.51 -7.34 19.06
C LEU A 49 -8.71 -8.74 18.45
N GLU A 50 -9.40 -8.83 17.31
CA GLU A 50 -9.58 -10.11 16.62
C GLU A 50 -8.26 -10.67 16.12
N SER A 51 -7.38 -9.83 15.56
CA SER A 51 -6.05 -10.26 15.11
C SER A 51 -5.17 -10.70 16.28
N ALA A 52 -5.20 -9.96 17.40
CA ALA A 52 -4.49 -10.34 18.62
C ALA A 52 -4.99 -11.69 19.18
N ARG A 53 -6.32 -11.87 19.28
CA ARG A 53 -6.92 -13.13 19.75
C ARG A 53 -6.54 -14.30 18.85
N ARG A 54 -6.56 -14.12 17.52
CA ARG A 54 -6.18 -15.16 16.56
C ARG A 54 -4.72 -15.57 16.73
N THR A 55 -3.82 -14.60 16.87
CA THR A 55 -2.40 -14.84 17.11
C THR A 55 -2.18 -15.57 18.44
N TYR A 56 -2.90 -15.17 19.50
CA TYR A 56 -2.82 -15.81 20.81
C TYR A 56 -3.29 -17.27 20.79
N VAL A 57 -4.44 -17.56 20.16
CA VAL A 57 -4.96 -18.93 20.03
C VAL A 57 -4.03 -19.80 19.19
N LEU A 58 -3.46 -19.24 18.12
CA LEU A 58 -2.51 -19.95 17.27
C LEU A 58 -1.22 -20.28 18.04
N HIS A 59 -0.71 -19.33 18.81
CA HIS A 59 0.47 -19.53 19.67
C HIS A 59 0.25 -20.64 20.69
N LYS A 60 -0.92 -20.67 21.35
CA LYS A 60 -1.27 -21.74 22.31
C LYS A 60 -1.33 -23.12 21.66
N ARG A 61 -1.61 -23.20 20.35
CA ARG A 61 -1.82 -24.48 19.65
C ARG A 61 -0.60 -24.97 18.87
N TYR A 62 0.27 -24.08 18.42
CA TYR A 62 1.47 -24.40 17.64
C TYR A 62 2.64 -23.52 18.10
N HIS A 63 3.56 -24.12 18.85
CA HIS A 63 4.71 -23.43 19.44
C HIS A 63 5.83 -23.14 18.44
N ASP A 64 5.87 -23.88 17.31
CA ASP A 64 6.97 -23.84 16.33
C ASP A 64 6.79 -22.86 15.17
N VAL A 65 5.67 -22.12 15.13
CA VAL A 65 5.41 -21.17 14.04
C VAL A 65 6.17 -19.86 14.31
N PRO A 66 6.88 -19.26 13.34
CA PRO A 66 7.55 -17.98 13.52
C PRO A 66 6.53 -16.85 13.76
N LEU A 67 6.36 -16.48 15.03
CA LEU A 67 5.34 -15.51 15.49
C LEU A 67 5.75 -14.06 15.27
N PHE A 68 7.03 -13.78 15.03
CA PHE A 68 7.56 -12.41 15.00
C PHE A 68 6.82 -11.52 14.00
N LEU A 69 6.64 -11.95 12.74
CA LEU A 69 5.93 -11.15 11.73
C LEU A 69 4.46 -10.91 12.09
N ARG A 70 3.81 -11.88 12.76
CA ARG A 70 2.40 -11.77 13.17
C ARG A 70 2.23 -10.82 14.35
N CYS A 71 3.15 -10.85 15.31
CA CYS A 71 3.18 -9.89 16.41
C CYS A 71 3.46 -8.48 15.91
N VAL A 72 4.40 -8.31 14.98
CA VAL A 72 4.70 -7.01 14.35
C VAL A 72 3.47 -6.48 13.60
N GLU A 73 2.74 -7.33 12.87
CA GLU A 73 1.49 -6.95 12.19
C GLU A 73 0.43 -6.45 13.19
N VAL A 74 0.20 -7.17 14.28
CA VAL A 74 -0.77 -6.79 15.33
C VAL A 74 -0.36 -5.48 16.00
N LEU A 75 0.92 -5.33 16.34
CA LEU A 75 1.46 -4.13 16.98
C LEU A 75 1.34 -2.92 16.07
N LEU A 76 1.57 -3.06 14.76
CA LEU A 76 1.42 -1.98 13.79
C LEU A 76 -0.04 -1.52 13.69
N ILE A 77 -1.00 -2.44 13.69
CA ILE A 77 -2.44 -2.09 13.69
C ILE A 77 -2.81 -1.38 15.00
N ALA A 78 -2.33 -1.87 16.15
CA ALA A 78 -2.57 -1.23 17.44
C ALA A 78 -1.96 0.18 17.52
N ALA A 79 -0.74 0.35 17.02
CA ALA A 79 -0.07 1.65 16.93
C ALA A 79 -0.84 2.61 16.02
N PHE A 80 -1.38 2.13 14.90
CA PHE A 80 -2.24 2.93 14.03
C PHE A 80 -3.49 3.43 14.75
N VAL A 81 -4.17 2.58 15.53
CA VAL A 81 -5.33 2.99 16.34
C VAL A 81 -4.94 4.08 17.35
N ALA A 82 -3.80 3.92 18.03
CA ALA A 82 -3.32 4.92 18.97
C ALA A 82 -3.06 6.28 18.29
N VAL A 83 -2.36 6.28 17.15
CA VAL A 83 -2.11 7.50 16.36
C VAL A 83 -3.42 8.10 15.86
N TYR A 84 -4.38 7.28 15.43
CA TYR A 84 -5.69 7.74 14.97
C TYR A 84 -6.48 8.46 16.09
N VAL A 85 -6.49 7.89 17.30
CA VAL A 85 -7.12 8.51 18.48
C VAL A 85 -6.45 9.84 18.82
N VAL A 86 -5.11 9.88 18.85
CA VAL A 86 -4.36 11.11 19.16
C VAL A 86 -4.60 12.18 18.09
N ALA A 87 -4.59 11.81 16.81
CA ALA A 87 -4.69 12.74 15.70
C ALA A 87 -6.11 13.29 15.46
N ARG A 88 -7.16 12.52 15.80
CA ARG A 88 -8.56 12.88 15.51
C ARG A 88 -9.41 13.13 16.75
N VAL A 89 -9.22 12.38 17.84
CA VAL A 89 -10.09 12.42 19.02
C VAL A 89 -9.60 13.43 20.06
N LEU A 90 -8.29 13.57 20.25
CA LEU A 90 -7.70 14.54 21.19
C LEU A 90 -7.56 15.95 20.63
N GLY A 91 -7.85 16.16 19.34
CA GLY A 91 -7.81 17.48 18.69
C GLY A 91 -6.43 17.84 18.11
N PRO A 92 -6.30 19.04 17.52
CA PRO A 92 -5.07 19.47 16.86
C PRO A 92 -3.94 19.61 17.89
N THR A 93 -2.97 18.70 17.82
CA THR A 93 -1.73 18.79 18.58
C THR A 93 -0.69 19.54 17.75
N PRO A 94 0.21 20.31 18.37
CA PRO A 94 1.23 21.08 17.64
C PRO A 94 2.22 20.20 16.86
N PHE A 95 2.30 18.92 17.20
CA PHE A 95 3.19 17.95 16.55
C PHE A 95 2.66 17.43 15.21
N PHE A 96 1.34 17.48 14.97
CA PHE A 96 0.72 16.89 13.78
C PHE A 96 -0.02 17.94 12.97
N SER A 97 0.60 18.39 11.87
CA SER A 97 -0.09 19.23 10.91
C SER A 97 -1.30 18.49 10.30
N PRO A 98 -2.42 19.17 10.00
CA PRO A 98 -3.60 18.54 9.39
C PRO A 98 -3.28 17.82 8.07
N TYR A 99 -2.28 18.31 7.33
CA TYR A 99 -1.80 17.70 6.11
C TYR A 99 -1.08 16.37 6.37
N SER A 100 -0.14 16.37 7.33
CA SER A 100 0.60 15.15 7.72
C SER A 100 -0.35 14.04 8.19
N VAL A 101 -1.38 14.39 8.96
CA VAL A 101 -2.41 13.43 9.40
C VAL A 101 -3.15 12.82 8.21
N LYS A 102 -3.55 13.63 7.22
CA LYS A 102 -4.20 13.12 6.00
C LYS A 102 -3.30 12.19 5.19
N VAL A 103 -2.01 12.53 5.03
CA VAL A 103 -1.05 11.66 4.33
C VAL A 103 -0.92 10.30 5.02
N VAL A 104 -0.78 10.30 6.35
CA VAL A 104 -0.69 9.05 7.14
C VAL A 104 -1.98 8.23 7.03
N LEU A 105 -3.15 8.87 7.05
CA LEU A 105 -4.44 8.21 6.88
C LEU A 105 -4.60 7.57 5.49
N CYS A 106 -4.20 8.26 4.42
CA CYS A 106 -4.21 7.72 3.06
C CYS A 106 -3.25 6.53 2.91
N ALA A 107 -2.04 6.63 3.47
CA ALA A 107 -1.08 5.53 3.48
C ALA A 107 -1.62 4.31 4.25
N ALA A 108 -2.27 4.54 5.40
CA ALA A 108 -2.89 3.47 6.18
C ALA A 108 -4.06 2.83 5.43
N LEU A 109 -4.92 3.61 4.77
CA LEU A 109 -6.01 3.12 3.92
C LEU A 109 -5.47 2.17 2.84
N LEU A 110 -4.44 2.58 2.11
CA LEU A 110 -3.76 1.72 1.14
C LEU A 110 -3.22 0.45 1.79
N GLY A 111 -2.56 0.57 2.95
CA GLY A 111 -2.06 -0.57 3.71
C GLY A 111 -3.16 -1.58 4.08
N PHE A 112 -4.32 -1.11 4.55
CA PHE A 112 -5.46 -1.97 4.86
C PHE A 112 -6.07 -2.64 3.62
N TYR A 113 -6.11 -1.95 2.47
CA TYR A 113 -6.51 -2.56 1.19
C TYR A 113 -5.53 -3.65 0.76
N TYR A 114 -4.22 -3.40 0.79
CA TYR A 114 -3.22 -4.41 0.43
C TYR A 114 -3.25 -5.62 1.37
N ARG A 115 -3.39 -5.39 2.68
CA ARG A 115 -3.56 -6.47 3.66
C ARG A 115 -4.77 -7.33 3.33
N GLN A 116 -5.90 -6.72 2.98
CA GLN A 116 -7.09 -7.43 2.53
C GLN A 116 -6.79 -8.27 1.27
N ILE A 117 -6.13 -7.70 0.28
CA ILE A 117 -5.78 -8.44 -0.95
C ILE A 117 -4.96 -9.69 -0.62
N VAL A 118 -3.93 -9.56 0.23
CA VAL A 118 -3.04 -10.66 0.62
C VAL A 118 -3.76 -11.76 1.41
N ILE A 119 -4.74 -11.41 2.26
CA ILE A 119 -5.49 -12.42 3.03
C ILE A 119 -6.51 -13.15 2.16
N TYR A 120 -7.20 -12.44 1.26
CA TYR A 120 -8.38 -13.01 0.56
C TYR A 120 -8.03 -13.68 -0.78
N LEU A 121 -7.02 -13.20 -1.52
CA LEU A 121 -6.59 -13.83 -2.76
C LEU A 121 -6.20 -15.32 -2.61
N PRO A 122 -5.37 -15.74 -1.64
CA PRO A 122 -4.95 -17.14 -1.52
C PRO A 122 -6.07 -18.07 -1.01
N ILE A 123 -7.13 -17.52 -0.41
CA ILE A 123 -8.27 -18.30 0.09
C ILE A 123 -9.20 -18.73 -1.07
N SER A 124 -9.21 -17.97 -2.16
CA SER A 124 -10.04 -18.29 -3.32
C SER A 124 -9.44 -19.47 -4.12
N PRO A 125 -10.25 -20.49 -4.46
CA PRO A 125 -9.77 -21.72 -5.11
C PRO A 125 -9.20 -21.47 -6.51
N THR A 126 -9.62 -20.40 -7.18
CA THR A 126 -9.15 -20.03 -8.53
C THR A 126 -8.06 -18.96 -8.51
N LEU A 127 -8.14 -17.99 -7.58
CA LEU A 127 -7.20 -16.86 -7.53
C LEU A 127 -5.89 -17.20 -6.81
N GLY A 128 -5.88 -18.19 -5.89
CA GLY A 128 -4.67 -18.61 -5.19
C GLY A 128 -3.56 -19.11 -6.13
N PRO A 129 -3.84 -20.10 -7.00
CA PRO A 129 -2.86 -20.59 -7.98
C PRO A 129 -2.43 -19.50 -8.98
N LEU A 130 -3.33 -18.60 -9.35
CA LEU A 130 -3.03 -17.46 -10.21
C LEU A 130 -2.04 -16.50 -9.54
N LEU A 131 -2.26 -16.15 -8.26
CA LEU A 131 -1.38 -15.25 -7.51
C LEU A 131 0.04 -15.83 -7.37
N TYR A 132 0.15 -17.15 -7.17
CA TYR A 132 1.46 -17.81 -7.13
C TYR A 132 2.21 -17.64 -8.46
N LYS A 133 1.52 -17.87 -9.59
CA LYS A 133 2.11 -17.68 -10.93
C LYS A 133 2.49 -16.23 -11.20
N VAL A 134 1.62 -15.28 -10.85
CA VAL A 134 1.91 -13.83 -11.00
C VAL A 134 3.11 -13.43 -10.15
N ARG A 135 3.19 -13.91 -8.90
CA ARG A 135 4.34 -13.64 -8.03
C ARG A 135 5.63 -14.17 -8.62
N LEU A 136 5.61 -15.37 -9.21
CA LEU A 136 6.79 -15.95 -9.87
C LEU A 136 7.21 -15.12 -11.10
N MET A 137 6.24 -14.76 -11.95
CA MET A 137 6.47 -13.93 -13.13
C MET A 137 7.03 -12.54 -12.77
N VAL A 138 6.54 -11.93 -11.67
CA VAL A 138 7.02 -10.61 -11.24
C VAL A 138 8.37 -10.68 -10.52
N ALA A 139 8.60 -11.70 -9.69
CA ALA A 139 9.81 -11.79 -8.88
C ALA A 139 11.04 -12.28 -9.66
N GLU A 140 10.85 -13.24 -10.56
CA GLU A 140 11.93 -13.84 -11.34
C GLU A 140 12.00 -13.20 -12.73
N ASP A 141 10.96 -13.37 -13.55
CA ASP A 141 11.03 -12.99 -14.97
C ASP A 141 11.10 -11.48 -15.16
N PHE A 142 10.24 -10.72 -14.47
CA PHE A 142 10.23 -9.26 -14.59
C PHE A 142 11.48 -8.63 -14.00
N VAL A 143 12.04 -9.14 -12.89
CA VAL A 143 13.29 -8.60 -12.34
C VAL A 143 14.46 -8.85 -13.29
N ASN A 144 14.53 -10.04 -13.89
CA ASN A 144 15.56 -10.37 -14.88
C ASN A 144 15.41 -9.52 -16.15
N PHE A 145 14.19 -9.33 -16.64
CA PHE A 145 13.90 -8.40 -17.74
C PHE A 145 14.31 -6.96 -17.40
N MET A 146 13.91 -6.46 -16.22
CA MET A 146 14.24 -5.11 -15.78
C MET A 146 15.74 -4.89 -15.66
N ARG A 147 16.52 -5.89 -15.22
CA ARG A 147 17.99 -5.81 -15.20
C ARG A 147 18.58 -5.61 -16.60
N MET A 148 18.07 -6.33 -17.61
CA MET A 148 18.52 -6.16 -19.00
C MET A 148 18.04 -4.82 -19.58
N ALA A 149 16.77 -4.47 -19.38
CA ALA A 149 16.16 -3.26 -19.89
C ALA A 149 16.79 -1.99 -19.29
N LEU A 150 17.15 -2.00 -18.01
CA LEU A 150 17.73 -0.84 -17.32
C LEU A 150 19.08 -0.41 -17.94
N LEU A 151 19.88 -1.35 -18.46
CA LEU A 151 21.11 -1.01 -19.19
C LEU A 151 20.82 -0.26 -20.50
N VAL A 152 19.75 -0.65 -21.20
CA VAL A 152 19.31 0.03 -22.42
C VAL A 152 18.69 1.39 -22.10
N ILE A 153 17.90 1.49 -21.03
CA ILE A 153 17.27 2.74 -20.57
C ILE A 153 18.33 3.76 -20.16
N ILE A 154 19.35 3.34 -19.39
CA ILE A 154 20.41 4.23 -18.94
C ILE A 154 21.27 4.68 -20.12
N SER A 155 21.68 3.75 -20.99
CA SER A 155 22.50 4.11 -22.15
C SER A 155 21.76 5.02 -23.14
N GLY A 156 20.51 4.68 -23.49
CA GLY A 156 19.65 5.51 -24.33
C GLY A 156 19.35 6.88 -23.70
N GLY A 157 19.10 6.92 -22.40
CA GLY A 157 18.86 8.16 -21.66
C GLY A 157 20.07 9.10 -21.65
N ILE A 158 21.28 8.58 -21.43
CA ILE A 158 22.52 9.38 -21.44
C ILE A 158 22.83 9.91 -22.84
N VAL A 159 22.72 9.07 -23.88
CA VAL A 159 22.99 9.46 -25.27
C VAL A 159 21.98 10.51 -25.75
N ALA A 160 20.68 10.29 -25.51
CA ALA A 160 19.65 11.27 -25.87
C ALA A 160 19.86 12.62 -25.18
N HIS A 161 20.33 12.59 -23.92
CA HIS A 161 20.63 13.82 -23.20
C HIS A 161 21.86 14.53 -23.76
N ALA A 162 22.96 13.81 -24.01
CA ALA A 162 24.20 14.36 -24.55
C ALA A 162 24.00 15.01 -25.94
N LEU A 163 23.07 14.49 -26.75
CA LEU A 163 22.76 15.04 -28.06
C LEU A 163 21.86 16.28 -28.00
N LEU A 164 20.89 16.33 -27.09
CA LEU A 164 19.90 17.41 -27.02
C LEU A 164 20.39 18.63 -26.23
N TYR A 165 21.25 18.44 -25.22
CA TYR A 165 21.70 19.53 -24.34
C TYR A 165 23.21 19.39 -24.01
N PRO A 166 24.11 19.66 -24.96
CA PRO A 166 25.55 19.43 -24.80
C PRO A 166 26.22 20.29 -23.72
N ASP A 167 25.73 21.49 -23.44
CA ASP A 167 26.38 22.46 -22.52
C ASP A 167 25.68 22.59 -21.16
N TYR A 168 24.80 21.66 -20.80
CA TYR A 168 23.98 21.81 -19.58
C TYR A 168 24.76 21.37 -18.31
N PRO A 169 24.73 22.15 -17.21
CA PRO A 169 25.46 21.83 -15.98
C PRO A 169 24.91 20.58 -15.26
N PHE A 170 25.81 19.76 -14.73
CA PHE A 170 25.45 18.53 -14.02
C PHE A 170 24.72 18.82 -12.70
N ASN A 171 23.38 18.73 -12.73
CA ASN A 171 22.49 18.96 -11.58
C ASN A 171 21.59 17.74 -11.29
N LEU A 172 21.18 17.58 -10.04
CA LEU A 172 20.30 16.46 -9.61
C LEU A 172 18.94 16.48 -10.33
N GLU A 173 18.45 17.67 -10.67
CA GLU A 173 17.22 17.84 -11.42
C GLU A 173 17.30 17.24 -12.83
N LEU A 174 18.48 17.25 -13.43
CA LEU A 174 18.73 16.72 -14.76
C LEU A 174 18.71 15.20 -14.74
N LEU A 175 19.34 14.58 -13.75
CA LEU A 175 19.26 13.13 -13.54
C LEU A 175 17.80 12.69 -13.33
N ARG A 176 17.02 13.45 -12.53
CA ARG A 176 15.59 13.19 -12.35
C ARG A 176 14.82 13.25 -13.68
N ARG A 177 15.04 14.29 -14.50
CA ARG A 177 14.34 14.46 -15.78
C ARG A 177 14.72 13.39 -16.80
N THR A 178 16.01 13.10 -16.95
CA THR A 178 16.51 12.07 -17.89
C THR A 178 16.03 10.68 -17.50
N PHE A 179 16.09 10.34 -16.21
CA PHE A 179 15.56 9.06 -15.71
C PHE A 179 14.05 8.97 -15.89
N HIS A 180 13.30 10.02 -15.55
CA HIS A 180 11.85 10.06 -15.77
C HIS A 180 11.51 9.84 -17.25
N ARG A 181 12.14 10.57 -18.17
CA ARG A 181 11.90 10.44 -19.61
C ARG A 181 12.19 9.02 -20.13
N ALA A 182 13.36 8.48 -19.79
CA ALA A 182 13.78 7.15 -20.23
C ALA A 182 12.95 6.02 -19.59
N TRP A 183 12.47 6.23 -18.37
CA TRP A 183 11.60 5.28 -17.69
C TRP A 183 10.19 5.25 -18.28
N PHE A 184 9.60 6.43 -18.54
CA PHE A 184 8.26 6.52 -19.11
C PHE A 184 8.21 6.17 -20.60
N SER A 185 9.30 6.33 -21.35
CA SER A 185 9.38 5.88 -22.75
C SER A 185 9.23 4.38 -22.93
N LEU A 186 9.44 3.58 -21.88
CA LEU A 186 9.22 2.14 -21.91
C LEU A 186 7.73 1.77 -21.96
N PHE A 187 6.85 2.65 -21.46
CA PHE A 187 5.41 2.42 -21.38
C PHE A 187 4.59 3.30 -22.32
N LEU A 188 5.14 4.44 -22.73
CA LEU A 188 4.47 5.45 -23.54
C LEU A 188 5.38 5.84 -24.69
N THR A 189 4.85 5.94 -25.91
CA THR A 189 5.54 6.61 -27.00
C THR A 189 5.53 8.11 -26.73
N PRO A 190 6.67 8.76 -26.45
CA PRO A 190 6.70 10.18 -26.16
C PRO A 190 6.35 10.97 -27.44
N ILE A 191 5.13 11.52 -27.48
CA ILE A 191 4.66 12.44 -28.54
C ILE A 191 4.94 13.91 -28.22
N ALA A 192 5.18 14.24 -26.95
CA ALA A 192 5.44 15.62 -26.52
C ALA A 192 6.74 16.21 -27.10
N ASP A 193 7.70 15.36 -27.48
CA ASP A 193 8.96 15.79 -28.09
C ASP A 193 8.81 16.16 -29.58
N LEU A 194 7.68 15.82 -30.21
CA LEU A 194 7.35 16.19 -31.60
C LEU A 194 6.59 17.51 -31.71
N GLU A 195 6.12 18.08 -30.59
CA GLU A 195 5.30 19.31 -30.59
C GLU A 195 6.10 20.62 -30.42
N GLY A 196 7.43 20.56 -30.32
CA GLY A 196 8.30 21.72 -30.57
C GLY A 196 7.95 22.99 -29.79
N GLN A 197 7.78 22.91 -28.46
CA GLN A 197 7.72 24.06 -27.56
C GLN A 197 8.73 23.93 -26.41
#